data_AF-A0A9D6WTA5-F1
#
_entry.id   AF-A0A9D6WTA5-F1
#
_cell.length_a   1.000
_cell.length_b   1.000
_cell.length_c   1.000
_cell.angle_alpha   90.00
_cell.angle_beta   90.00
_cell.angle_gamma   90.00
#
_symmetry.space_group_name_H-M   'P 1'
#
loop_
_entity.id
_entity.type
_entity.pdbx_description
1 polymer ?
#
loop_
_entity_poly.entity_id
_entity_poly.type
_entity_poly.pdbx_seq_one_letter_code
_entity_poly.pdbx_strand_id
1 'polypeptide(L)' 'MTKLQITLTDQEGALLSEQAMLLGYDVTKYAKFVLAQKAIEQLTVIPAYKATPTMERVIQQGREEYVQGKTKTRVLGSV' A
#
# COMPACT_ATOMS: atom_id res chain seq x y z
N MET A 1 -22.23 3.08 -6.73
CA MET A 1 -22.29 2.71 -5.30
C MET A 1 -22.16 1.21 -5.20
N THR A 2 -21.11 0.70 -4.57
CA THR A 2 -20.89 -0.74 -4.42
C THR A 2 -21.33 -1.16 -3.03
N LYS A 3 -22.41 -1.95 -2.95
CA LYS A 3 -22.87 -2.53 -1.69
C LYS A 3 -22.13 -3.85 -1.48
N LEU A 4 -21.41 -3.97 -0.38
CA LEU A 4 -20.81 -5.23 0.05
C LEU A 4 -21.73 -5.89 1.07
N GLN A 5 -22.11 -7.14 0.84
CA GLN A 5 -22.82 -7.96 1.82
C GLN A 5 -21.89 -9.09 2.24
N ILE A 6 -21.65 -9.19 3.54
CA ILE A 6 -20.83 -10.21 4.17
C ILE A 6 -21.66 -10.92 5.22
N THR A 7 -21.53 -12.23 5.28
CA THR A 7 -22.17 -13.07 6.30
C THR A 7 -21.10 -13.47 7.29
N LEU A 8 -21.37 -13.23 8.57
CA LEU A 8 -20.49 -13.58 9.67
C LEU A 8 -21.22 -14.57 10.57
N THR A 9 -20.46 -15.43 11.23
CA THR A 9 -20.97 -16.19 12.37
C THR A 9 -21.20 -15.27 13.56
N ASP A 10 -22.03 -15.69 14.51
CA ASP A 10 -22.30 -14.90 15.72
C ASP A 10 -21.02 -14.61 16.52
N GLN A 11 -20.07 -15.55 16.52
CA GLN A 11 -18.78 -15.42 17.19
C GLN A 11 -17.90 -14.36 16.52
N GLU A 12 -17.80 -14.38 15.20
CA GLU A 12 -17.04 -13.38 14.43
C GLU A 12 -17.66 -11.99 14.57
N GLY A 13 -18.99 -11.89 14.57
CA GLY A 13 -19.71 -10.64 14.80
C GLY A 13 -19.42 -10.06 16.18
N ALA A 14 -19.43 -10.90 17.23
CA ALA A 14 -19.13 -10.48 18.59
C ALA A 14 -17.69 -9.97 18.72
N LEU A 15 -16.71 -10.70 18.18
CA LEU A 15 -15.30 -10.29 18.18
C LEU A 15 -15.10 -8.97 17.44
N LEU A 16 -15.74 -8.80 16.28
CA LEU A 16 -15.60 -7.58 15.49
C LEU A 16 -16.24 -6.38 16.20
N SER A 17 -17.33 -6.60 16.94
CA SER A 17 -17.97 -5.58 17.77
C SER A 17 -17.11 -5.18 18.96
N GLU A 18 -16.49 -6.13 19.65
CA GLU A 18 -15.58 -5.86 20.77
C GLU A 18 -14.39 -5.00 20.32
N GLN A 19 -13.77 -5.37 19.20
CA GLN A 19 -12.66 -4.60 18.62
C GLN A 19 -13.09 -3.21 18.14
N ALA A 20 -14.30 -3.09 17.58
CA ALA A 20 -14.85 -1.79 17.19
C ALA A 20 -15.06 -0.88 18.42
N MET A 21 -15.56 -1.43 19.53
CA MET A 21 -15.78 -0.69 20.79
C MET A 21 -14.49 -0.17 21.39
N LEU A 22 -13.40 -0.95 21.36
CA LEU A 22 -12.08 -0.52 21.84
C LEU A 22 -11.58 0.75 21.15
N LEU A 23 -11.94 0.94 19.89
CA LEU A 23 -11.57 2.10 19.07
C LEU A 23 -12.66 3.18 19.04
N GLY A 24 -13.78 2.99 19.74
CA GLY A 24 -14.93 3.89 19.74
C GLY A 24 -15.65 3.97 18.38
N TYR A 25 -15.59 2.89 17.59
CA TYR A 25 -16.23 2.82 16.27
C TYR A 25 -17.49 1.96 16.28
N ASP A 26 -18.41 2.29 15.37
CA ASP A 26 -19.47 1.37 14.98
C ASP A 26 -18.87 0.17 14.21
N VAL A 27 -19.51 -1.00 14.35
CA VAL A 27 -19.13 -2.27 13.72
C VAL A 27 -18.92 -2.10 12.22
N THR A 28 -19.83 -1.39 11.55
CA THR A 28 -19.74 -1.15 10.09
C THR A 28 -18.52 -0.32 9.73
N LYS A 29 -18.20 0.70 10.55
CA LYS A 29 -17.07 1.60 10.32
C LYS A 29 -15.75 0.87 10.53
N TYR A 30 -15.68 0.05 11.58
CA TYR A 30 -14.52 -0.79 11.86
C TYR A 30 -14.30 -1.84 10.76
N ALA A 31 -15.36 -2.51 10.30
CA ALA A 31 -15.27 -3.46 9.18
C ALA A 31 -14.68 -2.82 7.91
N LYS A 32 -15.13 -1.62 7.55
CA LYS A 32 -14.56 -0.86 6.42
C LYS A 32 -13.10 -0.52 6.62
N PHE A 33 -12.72 -0.12 7.83
CA PHE A 33 -11.35 0.21 8.17
C PHE A 33 -10.42 -1.01 7.98
N VAL A 34 -10.80 -2.16 8.54
CA VAL A 34 -10.03 -3.40 8.42
C VAL A 34 -9.90 -3.84 6.95
N LEU A 35 -11.00 -3.80 6.20
CA LEU A 35 -10.98 -4.14 4.77
C LEU A 35 -10.08 -3.19 3.96
N ALA A 36 -10.14 -1.89 4.23
CA ALA A 36 -9.28 -0.90 3.58
C ALA A 36 -7.80 -1.12 3.92
N GLN A 37 -7.48 -1.37 5.18
CA GLN A 37 -6.12 -1.65 5.63
C GLN A 37 -5.56 -2.89 4.91
N LYS A 38 -6.31 -3.98 4.88
CA LYS A 38 -5.90 -5.22 4.20
C LYS A 38 -5.75 -5.04 2.69
N ALA A 39 -6.63 -4.26 2.06
CA ALA A 39 -6.52 -3.94 0.64
C ALA A 39 -5.24 -3.15 0.34
N ILE A 40 -4.88 -2.19 1.20
CA ILE A 40 -3.63 -1.42 1.06
C ILE A 40 -2.41 -2.32 1.23
N GLU A 41 -2.39 -3.18 2.25
CA GLU A 41 -1.31 -4.16 2.47
C GLU A 41 -1.11 -5.07 1.25
N GLN A 42 -2.19 -5.43 0.57
CA GLN A 42 -2.13 -6.29 -0.61
C GLN A 42 -1.73 -5.53 -1.89
N LEU A 43 -2.05 -4.23 -1.97
CA LEU A 43 -1.60 -3.33 -3.04
C LEU A 43 -0.09 -3.05 -3.00
N THR A 44 0.58 -3.24 -1.86
CA THR A 44 2.04 -3.09 -1.74
C THR A 44 2.84 -4.06 -2.61
N VAL A 45 2.20 -5.06 -3.22
CA VAL A 45 2.80 -5.82 -4.33
C VAL A 45 2.79 -4.93 -5.59
N ILE A 46 3.66 -3.92 -5.59
CA ILE A 46 3.92 -3.12 -6.78
C ILE A 46 4.46 -4.09 -7.84
N PRO A 47 3.86 -4.17 -9.04
CA PRO A 47 4.40 -5.01 -10.10
C PRO A 47 5.83 -4.53 -10.40
N ALA A 48 6.80 -5.33 -9.97
CA ALA A 48 8.20 -5.11 -10.28
C ALA A 48 8.41 -5.54 -11.74
N TYR A 49 8.30 -4.58 -12.66
CA TYR A 49 8.68 -4.81 -14.04
C TYR A 49 10.20 -4.98 -14.12
N LYS A 50 10.66 -6.09 -14.69
CA LYS A 50 12.09 -6.29 -14.96
C LYS A 50 12.55 -5.18 -15.91
N ALA A 51 13.60 -4.46 -15.51
CA ALA A 51 14.25 -3.50 -16.38
C ALA A 51 14.74 -4.22 -17.64
N THR A 52 14.60 -3.57 -18.80
CA THR A 52 15.28 -4.02 -20.01
C THR A 52 16.79 -3.85 -19.84
N PRO A 53 17.63 -4.58 -20.59
CA PRO A 53 19.08 -4.48 -20.45
C PRO A 53 19.63 -3.06 -20.65
N THR A 54 18.96 -2.24 -21.47
CA THR A 54 19.30 -0.83 -21.69
C THR A 54 18.97 0.03 -20.47
N MET A 55 17.82 -0.19 -19.84
CA MET A 55 17.41 0.52 -18.62
C MET A 55 18.34 0.19 -17.45
N GLU A 56 18.70 -1.08 -17.27
CA GLU A 56 19.61 -1.49 -16.18
C GLU A 56 20.96 -0.79 -16.29
N ARG A 57 21.50 -0.64 -17.52
CA ARG A 57 22.76 0.07 -17.75
C ARG A 57 22.70 1.54 -17.33
N VAL A 58 21.61 2.23 -17.64
CA VAL A 58 21.40 3.63 -17.28
C VAL A 58 21.20 3.79 -15.77
N ILE A 59 20.46 2.87 -15.14
CA ILE A 59 20.27 2.84 -13.69
C ILE A 59 21.62 2.65 -12.99
N GLN A 60 22.46 1.73 -13.49
CA GLN A 60 23.78 1.47 -12.94
C GLN A 60 24.71 2.68 -13.08
N GLN A 61 24.73 3.33 -14.26
CA GLN A 61 25.47 4.57 -14.47
C GLN A 61 25.02 5.69 -13.52
N GLY A 62 23.71 5.89 -13.35
CA GLY A 62 23.18 6.89 -12.43
C GLY A 62 23.54 6.62 -10.97
N ARG A 63 23.59 5.35 -10.55
CA ARG A 63 24.07 4.96 -9.20
C ARG A 63 25.55 5.29 -9.02
N GLU A 64 26.37 4.99 -10.01
CA GLU A 64 27.81 5.28 -9.98
C GLU A 64 28.08 6.79 -9.94
N GLU A 65 27.35 7.58 -10.73
CA GLU A 65 27.45 9.05 -10.72
C GLU A 65 27.02 9.67 -9.39
N TYR A 66 25.99 9.12 -8.75
CA TYR A 66 25.56 9.53 -7.42
C TYR A 66 26.61 9.22 -6.35
N VAL A 67 27.20 8.01 -6.36
CA VAL A 67 28.30 7.62 -5.46
C VAL A 67 29.53 8.52 -5.66
N GLN A 68 29.82 8.90 -6.91
CA GLN A 68 30.89 9.83 -7.24
C GLN A 68 30.56 11.30 -6.89
N GLY A 69 29.36 11.58 -6.36
CA GLY A 69 28.94 12.92 -5.94
C GLY A 69 28.71 13.91 -7.07
N LYS A 70 28.61 13.43 -8.33
CA LYS A 70 28.37 14.25 -9.53
C LYS A 70 26.92 14.73 -9.62
N THR A 71 26.00 14.03 -8.97
CA THR A 71 24.56 14.31 -9.02
C THR A 71 24.05 14.64 -7.61
N LYS A 72 24.09 15.93 -7.22
CA LYS A 72 23.67 16.41 -5.88
C LYS A 72 22.29 17.05 -5.81
N THR A 73 21.61 17.27 -6.94
CA THR A 73 20.32 17.96 -6.96
C THR A 73 19.27 17.09 -7.62
N ARG A 74 18.29 16.64 -6.83
CA ARG A 74 17.11 15.93 -7.33
C ARG A 74 16.21 16.93 -8.05
N VAL A 75 16.37 17.05 -9.36
CA VAL A 75 15.41 17.79 -10.19
C VAL A 75 14.23 16.84 -10.43
N LEU A 76 13.23 16.91 -9.56
CA LEU A 76 11.92 16.34 -9.85
C LEU A 76 11.37 17.17 -11.02
N GLY A 77 11.39 16.58 -12.22
CA GLY A 77 10.86 17.23 -13.41
C GLY A 77 9.43 17.69 -13.15
N SER A 78 9.23 19.00 -13.27
CA SER A 78 7.92 19.63 -13.42
C SER A 78 7.27 19.08 -14.68
N VAL A 79 6.11 18.43 -14.51
CA VAL A 79 5.17 18.09 -15.59
C VAL A 79 4.54 19.37 -16.10
#